data_AF-A0A3B0U2Y9-F1
#
_entry.id   AF-A0A3B0U2Y9-F1
#
_cell.length_a   1.000
_cell.length_b   1.000
_cell.length_c   1.000
_cell.angle_alpha   90.00
_cell.angle_beta   90.00
_cell.angle_gamma   90.00
#
_symmetry.space_group_name_H-M   'P 1'
#
loop_
_entity.id
_entity.type
_entity.pdbx_description
1 polymer ?
#
loop_
_entity_poly.entity_id
_entity_poly.type
_entity_poly.pdbx_seq_one_letter_code
_entity_poly.pdbx_strand_id
1 'polypeptide(L)'
;MPKILWQPDAERIRSSNLARFCKQSRLTPGGQIDYGALHRMSVDQPERFWPAVWDFCGVRAQTRGETPLADGGSMRGARFFPQARLNFAENILRGDDGFTAIIFQPETGDRMSWTMG
;
A
#
# COMPACT_ATOMS: atom_id res chain seq x y z
N MET A 1 32.06 -9.36 -6.23
CA MET A 1 30.72 -8.93 -5.78
C MET A 1 30.51 -7.49 -6.19
N PRO A 2 29.32 -7.10 -6.68
CA PRO A 2 29.07 -5.72 -7.09
C PRO A 2 29.22 -4.76 -5.89
N LYS A 3 29.82 -3.59 -6.12
CA LYS A 3 30.00 -2.55 -5.10
C LYS A 3 28.64 -1.86 -4.85
N ILE A 4 28.17 -1.90 -3.61
CA ILE A 4 26.97 -1.16 -3.19
C ILE A 4 27.28 0.34 -3.22
N LEU A 5 26.49 1.11 -3.96
CA LEU A 5 26.66 2.57 -4.08
C LEU A 5 26.00 3.35 -2.95
N TRP A 6 24.91 2.82 -2.39
CA TRP A 6 24.14 3.45 -1.33
C TRP A 6 23.34 2.41 -0.56
N GLN A 7 23.15 2.63 0.74
CA GLN A 7 22.25 1.85 1.59
C GLN A 7 21.59 2.80 2.60
N PRO A 8 20.29 2.66 2.89
CA PRO A 8 19.65 3.45 3.94
C PRO A 8 20.23 3.09 5.31
N ASP A 9 20.34 4.08 6.19
CA ASP A 9 20.66 3.83 7.59
C ASP A 9 19.51 3.10 8.32
N ALA A 10 19.81 2.62 9.52
CA ALA A 10 18.86 1.86 10.33
C ALA A 10 17.64 2.68 10.77
N GLU A 11 17.77 4.00 10.92
CA GLU A 11 16.64 4.86 11.31
C GLU A 11 15.64 5.00 10.16
N ARG A 12 16.14 5.25 8.95
CA ARG A 12 15.34 5.33 7.73
C ARG A 12 14.62 4.02 7.43
N ILE A 13 15.27 2.89 7.68
CA ILE A 13 14.64 1.56 7.58
C ILE A 13 13.49 1.44 8.58
N ARG A 14 13.73 1.75 9.87
CA ARG A 14 12.73 1.61 10.94
C ARG A 14 11.53 2.55 10.78
N SER A 15 11.72 3.75 10.25
CA SER A 15 10.64 4.74 10.04
C SER A 15 9.86 4.52 8.74
N SER A 16 10.26 3.55 7.91
CA SER A 16 9.59 3.28 6.65
C SER A 16 8.19 2.69 6.82
N ASN A 17 7.31 2.95 5.85
CA ASN A 17 6.00 2.31 5.78
C ASN A 17 6.09 0.78 5.69
N LEU A 18 7.14 0.24 5.06
CA LEU A 18 7.37 -1.21 5.02
C LEU A 18 7.67 -1.78 6.40
N ALA A 19 8.48 -1.12 7.22
CA ALA A 19 8.73 -1.57 8.60
C ALA A 19 7.46 -1.53 9.45
N ARG A 20 6.66 -0.47 9.29
CA ARG A 20 5.33 -0.38 9.92
C ARG A 20 4.40 -1.53 9.46
N PHE A 21 4.38 -1.80 8.16
CA PHE A 21 3.57 -2.87 7.57
C PHE A 21 3.98 -4.25 8.07
N CYS A 22 5.28 -4.58 8.09
CA CYS A 22 5.78 -5.84 8.65
C CYS A 22 5.37 -6.01 10.11
N LYS A 23 5.49 -4.95 10.91
CA LYS A 23 5.12 -4.95 12.33
C LYS A 23 3.63 -5.21 12.53
N GLN A 24 2.77 -4.58 11.73
CA GLN A 24 1.31 -4.70 11.86
C GLN A 24 0.76 -6.00 11.26
N SER A 25 1.22 -6.38 10.07
CA SER A 25 0.74 -7.57 9.36
C SER A 25 1.29 -8.89 9.92
N ARG A 26 2.45 -8.84 10.59
CA ARG A 26 3.19 -10.03 11.09
C ARG A 26 3.44 -11.09 10.01
N LEU A 27 3.54 -10.67 8.75
CA LEU A 27 3.85 -11.57 7.63
C LEU A 27 5.33 -11.96 7.62
N THR A 28 6.20 -11.13 8.19
CA THR A 28 7.63 -11.43 8.35
C THR A 28 7.92 -12.02 9.73
N PRO A 29 9.01 -12.80 9.88
CA PRO A 29 9.45 -13.29 11.18
C PRO A 29 9.60 -12.15 12.20
N GLY A 30 8.96 -12.30 13.37
CA GLY A 30 9.01 -11.30 14.45
C GLY A 30 8.41 -9.93 14.11
N GLY A 31 7.73 -9.77 12.97
CA GLY A 31 7.22 -8.47 12.50
C GLY A 31 8.32 -7.46 12.16
N GLN A 32 9.56 -7.93 11.98
CA GLN A 32 10.69 -7.08 11.60
C GLN A 32 10.74 -6.92 10.09
N ILE A 33 11.29 -5.80 9.61
CA ILE A 33 11.47 -5.59 8.18
C ILE A 33 12.51 -6.55 7.62
N ASP A 34 12.05 -7.46 6.78
CA ASP A 34 12.86 -8.30 5.91
C ASP A 34 12.17 -8.30 4.55
N TYR A 35 12.75 -7.59 3.60
CA TYR A 35 12.17 -7.46 2.27
C TYR A 35 12.10 -8.81 1.54
N GLY A 36 13.11 -9.67 1.71
CA GLY A 36 13.14 -10.98 1.06
C GLY A 36 12.05 -11.91 1.59
N ALA A 37 11.86 -11.95 2.90
CA ALA A 37 10.78 -12.69 3.53
C ALA A 37 9.40 -12.12 3.14
N LEU A 38 9.25 -10.79 3.15
CA LEU A 38 7.98 -10.14 2.79
C LEU A 38 7.61 -10.39 1.33
N HIS A 39 8.57 -10.24 0.41
CA HIS A 39 8.36 -10.54 -1.01
C HIS A 39 7.94 -11.99 -1.21
N ARG A 40 8.64 -12.94 -0.57
CA ARG A 40 8.28 -14.36 -0.65
C ARG A 40 6.86 -14.61 -0.16
N MET A 41 6.48 -14.03 0.98
CA MET A 41 5.10 -14.10 1.48
C MET A 41 4.08 -13.53 0.51
N SER A 42 4.40 -12.43 -0.19
CA SER A 42 3.49 -11.82 -1.16
C SER A 42 3.20 -12.69 -2.39
N VAL A 43 4.15 -13.55 -2.75
CA VAL A 43 4.06 -14.46 -3.90
C VAL A 43 3.50 -15.82 -3.49
N ASP A 44 3.99 -16.38 -2.40
CA ASP A 44 3.64 -17.73 -1.96
C ASP A 44 2.27 -17.78 -1.27
N GLN A 45 1.84 -16.68 -0.65
CA GLN A 45 0.60 -16.59 0.14
C GLN A 45 -0.17 -15.29 -0.15
N PRO A 46 -0.57 -15.04 -1.42
CA PRO A 46 -1.31 -13.83 -1.81
C PRO A 46 -2.62 -13.66 -1.04
N GLU A 47 -3.27 -14.76 -0.67
CA GLU A 47 -4.51 -14.78 0.11
C GLU A 47 -4.37 -14.26 1.54
N ARG A 48 -3.15 -14.29 2.10
CA ARG A 48 -2.84 -13.64 3.38
C ARG A 48 -2.27 -12.24 3.19
N PHE A 49 -1.47 -12.06 2.15
CA PHE A 49 -0.79 -10.80 1.88
C PHE A 49 -1.77 -9.67 1.52
N TRP A 50 -2.67 -9.90 0.56
CA TRP A 50 -3.54 -8.85 0.05
C TRP A 50 -4.57 -8.34 1.07
N PRO A 51 -5.22 -9.17 1.91
CA PRO A 51 -6.02 -8.67 3.02
C PRO A 51 -5.20 -7.83 3.99
N ALA A 52 -3.97 -8.22 4.30
CA ALA A 52 -3.11 -7.44 5.18
C ALA A 52 -2.78 -6.06 4.59
N VAL A 53 -2.53 -5.97 3.27
CA VAL A 53 -2.35 -4.69 2.57
C VAL A 53 -3.62 -3.85 2.62
N TRP A 54 -4.77 -4.46 2.36
CA TRP A 54 -6.08 -3.80 2.43
C TRP A 54 -6.30 -3.15 3.80
N ASP A 55 -6.06 -3.91 4.87
CA ASP A 55 -6.26 -3.48 6.25
C ASP A 55 -5.21 -2.42 6.65
N PHE A 56 -3.95 -2.59 6.24
CA PHE A 56 -2.87 -1.61 6.48
C PHE A 56 -3.14 -0.25 5.83
N CYS A 57 -3.62 -0.25 4.59
CA CYS A 57 -3.99 0.97 3.88
C CYS A 57 -5.31 1.56 4.39
N GLY A 58 -6.09 0.78 5.14
CA GLY A 58 -7.41 1.18 5.63
C GLY A 58 -8.38 1.46 4.50
N VAL A 59 -8.43 0.57 3.49
CA VAL A 59 -9.32 0.70 2.33
C VAL A 59 -10.78 0.64 2.79
N ARG A 60 -11.55 1.68 2.44
CA ARG A 60 -12.99 1.78 2.69
C ARG A 60 -13.76 1.15 1.55
N ALA A 61 -14.72 0.31 1.90
CA ALA A 61 -15.59 -0.35 0.93
C ALA A 61 -16.94 -0.64 1.59
N GLN A 62 -18.01 -0.61 0.79
CA GLN A 62 -19.32 -1.12 1.21
C GLN A 62 -19.25 -2.64 1.45
N THR A 63 -18.45 -3.35 0.65
CA THR A 63 -18.23 -4.79 0.80
C THR A 63 -16.80 -5.08 0.34
N ARG A 64 -16.04 -5.89 1.11
CA ARG A 64 -14.71 -6.37 0.69
C ARG A 64 -14.79 -7.72 -0.03
N GLY A 65 -15.64 -8.62 0.45
CA GLY A 65 -15.64 -10.02 0.05
C GLY A 65 -14.62 -10.87 0.81
N GLU A 66 -14.69 -12.17 0.58
CA GLU A 66 -13.84 -13.18 1.23
C GLU A 66 -12.71 -13.67 0.34
N THR A 67 -12.80 -13.46 -0.98
CA THR A 67 -11.81 -13.95 -1.94
C THR A 67 -10.81 -12.84 -2.26
N PRO A 68 -9.62 -12.79 -1.67
CA PRO A 68 -8.63 -11.76 -1.98
C PRO A 68 -8.11 -11.82 -3.42
N LEU A 69 -7.97 -13.03 -3.95
CA LEU A 69 -7.52 -13.28 -5.31
C LEU A 69 -8.22 -14.53 -5.85
N ALA A 70 -8.97 -14.37 -6.94
CA ALA A 70 -9.47 -15.49 -7.73
C ALA A 70 -8.57 -15.63 -8.97
N ASP A 71 -7.87 -16.76 -9.06
CA ASP A 71 -7.06 -17.07 -10.24
C ASP A 71 -7.94 -17.68 -11.33
N GLY A 72 -8.00 -17.02 -12.49
CA GLY A 72 -8.71 -17.48 -13.68
C GLY A 72 -7.91 -18.48 -14.51
N GLY A 73 -6.89 -19.14 -13.93
CA GLY A 73 -5.97 -20.05 -14.62
C GLY A 73 -4.92 -19.34 -15.47
N SER A 74 -4.80 -18.02 -15.34
CA SER A 74 -3.80 -17.19 -16.03
C SER A 74 -3.67 -15.81 -15.39
N MET A 75 -2.51 -15.17 -15.57
CA MET A 75 -2.24 -13.82 -15.06
C MET A 75 -3.29 -12.78 -15.48
N ARG A 76 -3.83 -12.87 -16.70
CA ARG A 76 -4.86 -11.94 -17.20
C ARG A 76 -6.25 -12.21 -16.65
N GLY A 77 -6.50 -13.43 -16.18
CA GLY A 77 -7.76 -13.84 -15.57
C GLY A 77 -7.83 -13.55 -14.07
N ALA A 78 -6.72 -13.14 -13.45
CA ALA A 78 -6.65 -12.82 -12.04
C ALA A 78 -7.63 -11.70 -11.66
N ARG A 79 -8.48 -11.95 -10.66
CA ARG A 79 -9.42 -10.97 -10.11
C ARG A 79 -9.13 -10.77 -8.63
N PHE A 80 -8.67 -9.58 -8.29
CA PHE A 80 -8.48 -9.17 -6.90
C PHE A 80 -9.80 -8.73 -6.28
N PHE A 81 -10.14 -9.27 -5.12
CA PHE A 81 -11.37 -8.97 -4.38
C PHE A 81 -12.61 -8.87 -5.29
N PRO A 82 -13.00 -9.94 -6.00
CA PRO A 82 -14.02 -9.88 -7.04
C PRO A 82 -15.42 -9.51 -6.51
N GLN A 83 -15.65 -9.66 -5.20
CA GLN A 83 -16.90 -9.22 -4.55
C GLN A 83 -16.81 -7.81 -3.96
N ALA A 84 -15.65 -7.14 -4.05
CA ALA A 84 -15.48 -5.83 -3.47
C ALA A 84 -16.35 -4.79 -4.17
N ARG A 85 -17.02 -3.97 -3.37
CA ARG A 85 -17.75 -2.78 -3.79
C ARG A 85 -17.22 -1.59 -3.01
N LEU A 86 -16.52 -0.70 -3.69
CA LEU A 86 -15.90 0.48 -3.12
C LEU A 86 -16.04 1.68 -4.05
N ASN A 87 -15.85 2.87 -3.50
CA ASN A 87 -15.72 4.09 -4.28
C ASN A 87 -14.25 4.56 -4.23
N PHE A 88 -13.65 4.75 -5.41
CA PHE A 88 -12.26 5.17 -5.50
C PHE A 88 -12.06 6.61 -4.96
N ALA A 89 -12.96 7.53 -5.31
CA ALA A 89 -12.92 8.91 -4.85
C ALA A 89 -13.05 8.99 -3.31
N GLU A 90 -13.91 8.19 -2.69
CA GLU A 90 -14.04 8.10 -1.23
C GLU A 90 -12.70 7.71 -0.55
N ASN A 91 -11.93 6.82 -1.18
CA ASN A 91 -10.68 6.35 -0.62
C ASN A 91 -9.55 7.38 -0.76
N ILE A 92 -9.48 8.09 -1.89
CA ILE A 92 -8.40 9.07 -2.14
C ILE A 92 -8.72 10.46 -1.59
N LEU A 93 -9.99 10.84 -1.52
CA LEU A 93 -10.47 12.10 -0.95
C LEU A 93 -10.81 11.96 0.54
N ARG A 94 -10.07 11.11 1.25
CA ARG A 94 -10.17 10.95 2.71
C ARG A 94 -9.15 11.85 3.40
N GLY A 95 -9.61 12.79 4.20
CA GLY A 95 -8.76 13.65 5.02
C GLY A 95 -9.57 14.77 5.67
N ASP A 96 -8.92 15.58 6.50
CA ASP A 96 -9.53 16.77 7.07
C ASP A 96 -9.64 17.87 6.01
N ASP A 97 -10.70 18.67 6.07
CA ASP A 97 -10.98 19.73 5.07
C ASP A 97 -9.80 20.68 4.86
N GLY A 98 -9.01 20.95 5.90
CA GLY A 98 -7.83 21.82 5.85
C GLY A 98 -6.55 21.19 5.30
N PHE A 99 -6.53 19.88 5.01
CA PHE A 99 -5.35 19.21 4.47
C PHE A 99 -5.12 19.62 3.01
N THR A 100 -3.89 19.99 2.64
CA THR A 100 -3.56 20.29 1.24
C THR A 100 -3.60 19.02 0.39
N ALA A 101 -4.56 18.94 -0.53
CA ALA A 101 -4.77 17.80 -1.42
C ALA A 101 -3.92 17.91 -2.69
N ILE A 102 -3.87 19.11 -3.28
CA ILE A 102 -3.20 19.37 -4.55
C ILE A 102 -2.27 20.56 -4.38
N ILE A 103 -1.02 20.39 -4.78
CA ILE A 103 -0.07 21.49 -5.01
C ILE A 103 0.15 21.56 -6.51
N PHE A 104 -0.14 22.71 -7.10
CA PHE A 104 0.06 22.95 -8.52
C PHE A 104 1.11 24.04 -8.72
N GLN A 105 1.99 23.80 -9.67
CA GLN A 105 3.09 24.68 -10.01
C GLN A 105 3.08 24.87 -11.54
N PRO A 106 2.52 25.97 -12.05
CA PRO A 106 2.56 26.30 -13.47
C PRO A 106 3.96 26.78 -13.87
N GLU A 107 4.20 26.83 -15.17
CA GLU A 107 5.46 27.33 -15.75
C GLU A 107 5.75 28.80 -15.41
N THR A 108 4.71 29.58 -15.06
CA THR A 108 4.85 30.98 -14.64
C THR A 108 5.50 31.14 -13.25
N GLY A 109 5.61 30.06 -12.48
CA GLY A 109 6.26 30.07 -11.17
C GLY A 109 5.33 30.28 -9.97
N ASP A 110 4.05 30.59 -10.18
CA ASP A 110 3.11 30.85 -9.09
C ASP A 110 2.53 29.56 -8.49
N ARG A 111 2.98 29.20 -7.29
CA ARG A 111 2.50 28.00 -6.58
C ARG A 111 1.06 28.18 -6.09
N MET A 112 0.19 27.26 -6.45
CA MET A 112 -1.19 27.19 -5.97
C MET A 112 -1.43 25.90 -5.16
N SER A 113 -2.36 25.95 -4.21
CA SER A 113 -2.75 24.79 -3.43
C SER A 113 -4.24 24.73 -3.19
N TRP A 114 -4.82 23.54 -3.29
CA TRP A 114 -6.21 23.26 -2.90
C TRP A 114 -6.24 22.29 -1.74
N THR A 115 -7.16 22.55 -0.81
CA THR A 115 -7.42 21.70 0.34
C THR A 115 -8.48 20.64 0.01
N MET A 116 -8.78 19.76 0.97
CA MET A 116 -9.74 18.67 0.78
C MET A 116 -11.21 19.14 0.75
N GLY A 117 -11.54 20.20 1.51
CA GLY A 117 -12.87 20.82 1.59
C GLY A 117 -13.07 22.02 0.68
#